data_AF-A0A756I3S0-F1
#
_entry.id   AF-A0A756I3S0-F1
#
_cell.length_a   1.000
_cell.length_b   1.000
_cell.length_c   1.000
_cell.angle_alpha   90.00
_cell.angle_beta   90.00
_cell.angle_gamma   90.00
#
_symmetry.space_group_name_H-M   'P 1'
#
loop_
_entity.id
_entity.type
_entity.pdbx_description
1 polymer ?
#
loop_
_entity_poly.entity_id
_entity_poly.type
_entity_poly.pdbx_seq_one_letter_code
_entity_poly.pdbx_strand_id
1 'polypeptide(L)'
;MKYLPVILLQMVAAVLIVVRAEGALHVLLWCMAVSGVLSLLIPDIKGRISEAYTHCPPWWRFWAFVINTAFFSASALLGWWLLATLLVLKVILEQLYYARMESRLKARAWQGAE
;
A
#
# COMPACT_ATOMS: atom_id res chain seq x y z
N MET A 1 -34.05 1.51 35.46
CA MET A 1 -33.55 1.07 34.15
C MET A 1 -32.55 -0.07 34.33
N LYS A 2 -32.99 -1.34 34.27
CA LYS A 2 -32.14 -2.51 34.59
C LYS A 2 -31.07 -2.84 33.54
N TYR A 3 -31.24 -2.37 32.30
CA TYR A 3 -30.36 -2.72 31.17
C TYR A 3 -29.30 -1.67 30.82
N LEU A 4 -29.40 -0.47 31.41
CA LEU A 4 -28.45 0.62 31.20
C LEU A 4 -26.98 0.22 31.45
N PRO A 5 -26.62 -0.48 32.55
CA PRO A 5 -25.22 -0.87 32.77
C PRO A 5 -24.72 -1.93 31.77
N VAL A 6 -25.60 -2.78 31.25
CA VAL A 6 -25.24 -3.82 30.27
C VAL A 6 -24.94 -3.18 28.90
N ILE A 7 -25.74 -2.20 28.49
CA ILE A 7 -25.55 -1.46 27.24
C ILE A 7 -24.24 -0.66 27.27
N LEU A 8 -23.94 0.01 28.39
CA LEU A 8 -22.67 0.73 28.60
C LEU A 8 -21.47 -0.21 28.50
N LEU A 9 -21.53 -1.38 29.13
CA LEU A 9 -20.44 -2.36 29.07
C LEU A 9 -20.20 -2.88 27.64
N GLN A 10 -21.26 -3.12 26.88
CA GLN A 10 -21.16 -3.53 25.47
C GLN A 10 -20.55 -2.43 24.60
N MET A 11 -20.91 -1.15 24.83
CA MET A 11 -20.31 -0.02 24.13
C MET A 11 -18.81 0.10 24.45
N VAL A 12 -18.41 -0.03 25.72
CA VAL A 12 -16.99 0.02 26.09
C VAL A 12 -16.21 -1.14 25.48
N ALA A 13 -16.75 -2.36 25.49
CA ALA A 13 -16.11 -3.52 24.87
C ALA A 13 -15.95 -3.34 23.34
N ALA A 14 -16.98 -2.83 22.66
CA ALA A 14 -16.93 -2.52 21.24
C ALA A 14 -15.88 -1.45 20.94
N VAL A 15 -15.83 -0.37 21.72
CA VAL A 15 -14.82 0.68 21.58
C VAL A 15 -13.42 0.13 21.79
N LEU A 16 -13.19 -0.72 22.79
CA LEU A 16 -11.88 -1.35 23.03
C LEU A 16 -11.46 -2.27 21.88
N ILE A 17 -12.39 -3.02 21.29
CA ILE A 17 -12.11 -3.86 20.11
C ILE A 17 -11.77 -2.97 18.90
N VAL A 18 -12.52 -1.90 18.67
CA VAL A 18 -12.27 -0.95 17.58
C VAL A 18 -10.93 -0.27 17.75
N VAL A 19 -10.61 0.26 18.93
CA VAL A 19 -9.31 0.91 19.22
C VAL A 19 -8.14 -0.06 19.02
N ARG A 20 -8.31 -1.32 19.43
CA ARG A 20 -7.28 -2.36 19.23
C ARG A 20 -7.13 -2.73 17.75
N ALA A 21 -8.23 -2.79 17.00
CA ALA A 21 -8.23 -3.05 15.56
C ALA A 21 -7.63 -1.88 14.77
N GLU A 22 -7.94 -0.64 15.13
CA GLU A 22 -7.34 0.57 14.56
C GLU A 22 -5.84 0.60 14.78
N GLY A 23 -5.37 0.28 16.00
CA GLY A 23 -3.94 0.18 16.29
C GLY A 23 -3.24 -0.88 15.45
N ALA A 24 -3.84 -2.07 15.30
CA ALA A 24 -3.29 -3.14 14.46
C ALA A 24 -3.28 -2.75 12.97
N LEU A 25 -4.35 -2.14 12.47
CA LEU A 25 -4.45 -1.64 11.10
C LEU A 25 -3.41 -0.55 10.84
N HIS A 26 -3.20 0.36 11.79
CA HIS A 26 -2.20 1.41 11.70
C HIS A 26 -0.79 0.84 11.52
N VAL A 27 -0.41 -0.13 12.37
CA VAL A 27 0.89 -0.81 12.30
C VAL A 27 1.05 -1.55 10.97
N LEU A 28 0.02 -2.27 10.52
CA LEU A 28 0.03 -2.99 9.24
C LEU A 28 0.25 -2.04 8.04
N LEU A 29 -0.46 -0.91 8.01
CA LEU A 29 -0.32 0.09 6.95
C LEU A 29 1.08 0.72 6.97
N TRP A 30 1.62 0.99 8.17
CA TRP A 30 2.99 1.46 8.33
C TRP A 30 4.01 0.47 7.78
N CYS A 31 3.88 -0.82 8.14
CA CYS A 31 4.74 -1.87 7.61
C CYS A 31 4.67 -1.92 6.09
N MET A 32 3.48 -1.86 5.50
CA MET A 32 3.31 -1.84 4.04
C MET A 32 3.91 -0.60 3.36
N ALA A 33 3.72 0.58 3.95
CA ALA A 33 4.24 1.83 3.39
C ALA A 33 5.78 1.86 3.43
N VAL A 34 6.37 1.54 4.59
CA VAL A 34 7.82 1.56 4.79
C VAL A 34 8.51 0.48 3.96
N SER A 35 8.00 -0.77 4.00
CA SER A 35 8.59 -1.86 3.20
C SER A 35 8.45 -1.59 1.70
N GLY A 36 7.32 -1.03 1.26
CA GLY A 36 7.10 -0.64 -0.13
C GLY A 36 8.13 0.39 -0.60
N VAL A 37 8.32 1.48 0.15
CA VAL A 37 9.35 2.49 -0.17
C VAL A 37 10.73 1.85 -0.16
N LEU A 38 11.10 1.14 0.90
CA LEU A 38 12.43 0.55 1.06
C LEU A 38 12.77 -0.45 -0.05
N SER A 39 11.79 -1.24 -0.50
CA SER A 39 11.95 -2.22 -1.58
C SER A 39 12.35 -1.58 -2.93
N LEU A 40 11.98 -0.32 -3.15
CA LEU A 40 12.30 0.42 -4.37
C LEU A 40 13.65 1.17 -4.28
N LEU A 41 14.13 1.39 -3.05
CA LEU A 41 15.43 2.00 -2.77
C LEU A 41 16.56 0.96 -2.78
N ILE A 42 16.32 -0.27 -2.29
CA ILE A 42 17.34 -1.31 -2.22
C ILE A 42 17.56 -1.96 -3.61
N PRO A 43 18.78 -1.90 -4.18
CA PRO A 43 19.06 -2.37 -5.54
C PRO A 43 18.85 -3.89 -5.72
N ASP A 44 19.20 -4.70 -4.73
CA ASP A 44 19.02 -6.17 -4.80
C ASP A 44 17.54 -6.57 -4.87
N ILE A 45 16.69 -5.87 -4.12
CA ILE A 45 15.24 -6.12 -4.12
C ILE A 45 14.63 -5.63 -5.43
N LYS A 46 15.12 -4.49 -5.94
CA LYS A 46 14.72 -3.91 -7.22
C LYS A 46 14.96 -4.84 -8.41
N GLY A 47 16.00 -5.68 -8.35
CA GLY A 47 16.25 -6.75 -9.33
C GLY A 47 15.14 -7.80 -9.32
N ARG A 48 14.76 -8.31 -8.14
CA ARG A 48 13.67 -9.28 -8.02
C ARG A 48 12.30 -8.72 -8.42
N ILE A 49 12.02 -7.45 -8.08
CA ILE A 49 10.79 -6.78 -8.50
C ILE A 49 10.75 -6.65 -10.03
N SER A 50 11.91 -6.43 -10.68
CA SER A 50 11.98 -6.35 -12.15
C SER A 50 11.60 -7.67 -12.81
N GLU A 51 12.05 -8.78 -12.24
CA GLU A 51 11.77 -10.12 -12.76
C GLU A 51 10.29 -10.48 -12.53
N ALA A 52 9.76 -10.18 -11.34
CA ALA A 52 8.33 -10.32 -11.05
C ALA A 52 7.46 -9.42 -11.93
N TYR A 53 7.94 -8.22 -12.29
CA TYR A 53 7.24 -7.27 -13.15
C TYR A 53 6.99 -7.84 -14.55
N THR A 54 7.96 -8.55 -15.14
CA THR A 54 7.81 -9.19 -16.47
C THR A 54 6.67 -10.21 -16.53
N HIS A 55 6.30 -10.80 -15.39
CA HIS A 55 5.20 -11.76 -15.28
C HIS A 55 3.92 -11.15 -14.72
N CYS A 56 3.90 -9.85 -14.44
CA CYS A 56 2.79 -9.21 -13.74
C CYS A 56 1.72 -8.72 -14.74
N PRO A 57 0.46 -9.20 -14.66
CA PRO A 57 -0.60 -8.76 -15.55
C PRO A 57 -0.91 -7.26 -15.38
N PRO A 58 -1.27 -6.53 -16.44
CA PRO A 58 -1.64 -5.12 -16.35
C PRO A 58 -2.80 -4.85 -15.38
N TRP A 59 -3.74 -5.79 -15.30
CA TRP A 59 -4.88 -5.72 -14.37
C TRP A 59 -4.42 -5.74 -12.90
N TRP A 60 -3.38 -6.50 -12.57
CA TRP A 60 -2.83 -6.56 -11.22
C TRP A 60 -2.26 -5.20 -10.78
N ARG A 61 -1.67 -4.46 -11.73
CA ARG A 61 -1.13 -3.12 -11.49
C ARG A 61 -2.23 -2.09 -11.26
N PHE A 62 -3.33 -2.18 -12.03
CA PHE A 62 -4.52 -1.35 -11.79
C PHE A 62 -5.10 -1.63 -10.40
N TRP A 63 -5.22 -2.90 -10.02
CA TRP A 63 -5.72 -3.29 -8.71
C TRP A 63 -4.83 -2.80 -7.56
N ALA A 64 -3.50 -2.92 -7.71
CA ALA A 64 -2.55 -2.39 -6.75
C ALA A 64 -2.66 -0.86 -6.59
N PHE A 65 -2.87 -0.12 -7.68
CA PHE A 65 -3.14 1.31 -7.64
C PHE A 65 -4.42 1.63 -6.86
N VAL A 66 -5.54 0.96 -7.17
CA VAL A 66 -6.82 1.15 -6.48
C VAL A 66 -6.69 0.89 -4.97
N ILE A 67 -6.03 -0.20 -4.59
CA ILE A 67 -5.78 -0.55 -3.18
C ILE A 67 -4.94 0.52 -2.48
N ASN A 68 -3.83 0.97 -3.08
CA ASN A 68 -2.98 1.99 -2.49
C ASN A 68 -3.74 3.33 -2.34
N THR A 69 -4.58 3.72 -3.31
CA THR A 69 -5.43 4.91 -3.20
C THR A 69 -6.46 4.76 -2.07
N ALA A 70 -7.09 3.59 -1.93
CA ALA A 70 -8.01 3.33 -0.83
C ALA A 70 -7.33 3.46 0.54
N PHE A 71 -6.11 2.94 0.68
CA PHE A 71 -5.33 3.07 1.91
C PHE A 71 -4.88 4.51 2.20
N PHE A 72 -4.53 5.27 1.16
CA PHE A 72 -4.28 6.70 1.30
C PHE A 72 -5.52 7.44 1.81
N SER A 73 -6.68 7.25 1.18
CA SER A 73 -7.94 7.87 1.59
C SER A 73 -8.33 7.48 3.02
N ALA A 74 -8.20 6.21 3.38
CA ALA A 74 -8.45 5.74 4.74
C ALA A 74 -7.49 6.41 5.76
N SER A 75 -6.20 6.50 5.44
CA SER A 75 -5.21 7.14 6.30
C SER A 75 -5.47 8.64 6.48
N ALA A 76 -5.90 9.34 5.43
CA ALA A 76 -6.27 10.74 5.48
C ALA A 76 -7.54 10.97 6.34
N LEU A 77 -8.56 10.13 6.17
CA LEU A 77 -9.80 10.20 6.97
C LEU A 77 -9.58 9.93 8.46
N LEU A 78 -8.64 9.05 8.80
CA LEU A 78 -8.27 8.73 10.19
C LEU A 78 -7.27 9.74 10.80
N GLY A 79 -6.86 10.78 10.05
CA GLY A 79 -5.93 11.81 10.53
C GLY A 79 -4.46 11.37 10.58
N TRP A 80 -4.11 10.25 9.93
CA TRP A 80 -2.76 9.68 9.90
C TRP A 80 -1.92 10.30 8.77
N TRP A 81 -1.73 11.62 8.80
CA TRP A 81 -1.15 12.38 7.69
C TRP A 81 0.25 11.94 7.27
N LEU A 82 1.10 11.54 8.23
CA LEU A 82 2.45 11.06 7.94
C LEU A 82 2.42 9.75 7.14
N LEU A 83 1.55 8.82 7.55
CA LEU A 83 1.32 7.56 6.85
C LEU A 83 0.73 7.80 5.46
N ALA A 84 -0.24 8.71 5.34
CA ALA A 84 -0.82 9.10 4.07
C ALA A 84 0.25 9.64 3.10
N THR A 85 1.17 10.48 3.60
CA THR A 85 2.28 11.03 2.80
C THR A 85 3.24 9.93 2.33
N LEU A 86 3.56 8.97 3.20
CA LEU A 86 4.40 7.82 2.84
C LEU A 86 3.74 6.92 1.79
N LEU A 87 2.43 6.68 1.90
CA LEU A 87 1.69 5.90 0.91
C LEU A 87 1.68 6.59 -0.45
N VAL A 88 1.52 7.91 -0.50
CA VAL A 88 1.63 8.70 -1.74
C VAL A 88 3.04 8.58 -2.33
N LEU A 89 4.07 8.75 -1.49
CA LEU A 89 5.46 8.62 -1.93
C LEU A 89 5.75 7.24 -2.52
N LYS A 90 5.26 6.18 -1.85
CA LYS A 90 5.34 4.79 -2.36
C LYS A 90 4.72 4.68 -3.75
N VAL A 91 3.48 5.16 -3.93
CA VAL A 91 2.79 5.10 -5.23
C VAL A 91 3.56 5.84 -6.31
N ILE A 92 4.09 7.04 -6.01
CA ILE A 92 4.89 7.81 -6.97
C ILE A 92 6.14 7.03 -7.38
N LEU A 93 6.86 6.45 -6.43
CA LEU A 93 8.06 5.66 -6.69
C LEU A 93 7.74 4.40 -7.52
N GLU A 94 6.64 3.70 -7.23
CA GLU A 94 6.18 2.55 -8.02
C GLU A 94 5.88 2.95 -9.46
N GLN A 95 5.17 4.06 -9.68
CA GLN A 95 4.84 4.55 -11.03
C GLN A 95 6.10 4.93 -11.81
N LEU A 96 7.03 5.66 -11.20
CA LEU A 96 8.32 6.01 -11.82
C LEU A 96 9.14 4.78 -12.19
N TYR A 97 9.17 3.78 -11.31
CA TYR A 97 9.87 2.53 -11.55
C TYR A 97 9.25 1.77 -12.73
N TYR A 98 7.92 1.65 -12.76
CA TYR A 98 7.25 0.94 -13.83
C TYR A 98 7.37 1.65 -15.17
N ALA A 99 7.27 2.97 -15.22
CA ALA A 99 7.50 3.75 -16.44
C ALA A 99 8.91 3.47 -17.01
N ARG A 100 9.91 3.38 -16.13
CA ARG A 100 11.29 3.03 -16.51
C ARG A 100 11.42 1.58 -16.98
N MET A 101 10.68 0.64 -16.41
CA MET A 101 10.70 -0.76 -16.87
C MET A 101 10.00 -0.94 -18.20
N GLU A 102 8.87 -0.27 -18.41
CA GLU A 102 8.15 -0.31 -19.67
C GLU A 102 8.98 0.28 -20.82
N SER A 103 9.70 1.39 -20.59
CA SER A 103 10.59 1.95 -21.61
C SER A 103 11.75 1.01 -21.96
N ARG A 104 12.33 0.30 -20.98
CA ARG A 104 13.36 -0.71 -21.20
C ARG A 104 12.85 -1.92 -21.98
N LEU A 105 11.65 -2.42 -21.65
CA LEU A 105 11.04 -3.55 -22.35
C LEU A 105 10.72 -3.18 -23.80
N LYS A 106 10.17 -1.99 -24.04
CA LYS A 106 9.94 -1.47 -25.41
C LYS A 106 11.26 -1.39 -26.18
N ALA A 107 12.31 -0.81 -25.60
CA ALA A 107 13.62 -0.71 -26.25
C ALA A 107 14.20 -2.09 -26.62
N ARG A 108 14.09 -3.09 -25.75
CA ARG A 108 14.54 -4.47 -26.03
C ARG A 108 13.70 -5.16 -27.12
N ALA A 109 12.39 -4.95 -27.12
CA ALA A 109 11.50 -5.48 -28.16
C ALA A 109 11.83 -4.90 -29.55
N TRP A 110 12.19 -3.61 -29.62
CA TRP A 110 12.66 -2.97 -30.84
C TRP A 110 14.01 -3.50 -31.31
N GLN A 111 14.98 -3.72 -30.40
CA GLN A 111 16.31 -4.25 -30.73
C GLN A 111 16.32 -5.74 -31.11
N GLY A 112 15.32 -6.52 -30.69
CA GLY A 112 15.18 -7.94 -31.05
C GLY A 112 14.35 -8.19 -32.32
N ALA A 113 13.84 -7.13 -32.96
CA ALA A 113 13.08 -7.20 -34.20
C ALA A 113 13.92 -6.86 -35.46
N GLU A 114 15.17 -6.45 -35.27
CA GLU A 114 16.21 -6.33 -36.31
C GLU A 114 17.06 -7.60 -36.36
#